data_AF-D1PR22-F1
#
_entry.id   AF-D1PR22-F1
#
_cell.length_a   1.000
_cell.length_b   1.000
_cell.length_c   1.000
_cell.angle_alpha   90.00
_cell.angle_beta   90.00
_cell.angle_gamma   90.00
#
_symmetry.space_group_name_H-M   'P 1'
#
loop_
_entity.id
_entity.type
_entity.pdbx_description
1 polymer ?
#
loop_
_entity_poly.entity_id
_entity_poly.type
_entity_poly.pdbx_seq_one_letter_code
_entity_poly.pdbx_strand_id
1 'polypeptide(L)'
;MCEQKTGICRISRLIGQPVYYIGRASNMLDLHFGEDVVVPDRISGEKHVGTYSLHVQCPWRIINLEKGKMLLGSLDFYAPSTGSLAAADFDYNHFDWDVPGGNLFDEKAQKWFAGLEHVTVVAARMNRFGDARIDLSNGDRIEIFVTATDDGECWRLFLSAESTIQLVVYGDAD
;
A
#
# COMPACT_ATOMS: atom_id res chain seq x y z
N MET A 1 14.17 -22.33 3.52
CA MET A 1 15.07 -22.01 2.39
C MET A 1 14.20 -21.73 1.17
N CYS A 2 14.30 -20.55 0.60
CA CYS A 2 13.51 -20.12 -0.56
C CYS A 2 14.39 -20.32 -1.81
N GLU A 3 14.12 -21.38 -2.59
CA GLU A 3 14.85 -21.73 -3.82
C GLU A 3 14.17 -21.15 -5.08
N GLN A 4 13.76 -19.88 -5.04
CA GLN A 4 13.16 -19.19 -6.19
C GLN A 4 13.72 -17.76 -6.32
N LYS A 5 13.65 -17.18 -7.54
CA LYS A 5 14.25 -15.87 -7.92
C LYS A 5 14.28 -14.87 -6.77
N THR A 6 15.42 -14.19 -6.57
CA THR A 6 15.77 -13.31 -5.44
C THR A 6 14.67 -12.33 -4.98
N GLY A 7 13.81 -11.85 -5.89
CA GLY A 7 12.67 -10.98 -5.55
C GLY A 7 11.54 -11.68 -4.78
N ILE A 8 11.24 -12.96 -5.07
CA ILE A 8 10.19 -13.74 -4.39
C ILE A 8 10.50 -13.90 -2.89
N CYS A 9 11.79 -14.04 -2.55
CA CYS A 9 12.20 -14.23 -1.16
C CYS A 9 12.21 -12.93 -0.34
N ARG A 10 12.07 -11.75 -0.96
CA ARG A 10 12.07 -10.48 -0.24
C ARG A 10 10.67 -10.09 0.24
N ILE A 11 9.64 -10.28 -0.58
CA ILE A 11 8.25 -10.01 -0.16
C ILE A 11 7.78 -10.99 0.94
N SER A 12 8.32 -12.21 0.99
CA SER A 12 7.98 -13.19 2.04
C SER A 12 8.42 -12.75 3.45
N ARG A 13 9.29 -11.75 3.58
CA ARG A 13 9.65 -11.15 4.88
C ARG A 13 8.48 -10.47 5.58
N LEU A 14 7.44 -10.14 4.82
CA LEU A 14 6.21 -9.59 5.39
C LEU A 14 5.41 -10.64 6.17
N ILE A 15 5.62 -11.94 5.95
CA ILE A 15 4.86 -13.00 6.64
C ILE A 15 5.10 -12.94 8.14
N GLY A 16 4.00 -12.97 8.91
CA GLY A 16 3.98 -12.83 10.36
C GLY A 16 4.02 -11.37 10.85
N GLN A 17 4.29 -10.41 9.97
CA GLN A 17 4.30 -8.99 10.34
C GLN A 17 2.87 -8.45 10.43
N PRO A 18 2.54 -7.62 11.44
CA PRO A 18 1.29 -6.87 11.47
C PRO A 18 1.28 -5.76 10.41
N VAL A 19 0.09 -5.30 10.02
CA VAL A 19 -0.04 -4.03 9.29
C VAL A 19 0.15 -2.89 10.30
N TYR A 20 1.11 -2.01 10.04
CA TYR A 20 1.47 -0.91 10.94
C TYR A 20 0.85 0.42 10.50
N TYR A 21 0.73 0.65 9.19
CA TYR A 21 0.22 1.91 8.65
C TYR A 21 -0.30 1.73 7.23
N ILE A 22 -1.23 2.59 6.84
CA ILE A 22 -1.66 2.80 5.46
C ILE A 22 -1.84 4.31 5.23
N GLY A 23 -1.37 4.77 4.08
CA GLY A 23 -1.57 6.14 3.62
C GLY A 23 -1.17 6.29 2.17
N ARG A 24 -0.86 7.52 1.77
CA ARG A 24 -0.41 7.82 0.42
C ARG A 24 0.62 8.94 0.39
N ALA A 25 1.45 8.92 -0.65
CA ALA A 25 2.25 10.05 -1.07
C ALA A 25 1.83 10.39 -2.51
N SER A 26 1.05 11.47 -2.66
CA SER A 26 0.31 11.75 -3.90
C SER A 26 -0.53 10.55 -4.35
N ASN A 27 -0.28 9.98 -5.53
CA ASN A 27 -0.98 8.80 -6.05
C ASN A 27 -0.27 7.45 -5.79
N MET A 28 0.71 7.42 -4.89
CA MET A 28 1.40 6.21 -4.47
C MET A 28 0.81 5.73 -3.14
N LEU A 29 0.34 4.47 -3.10
CA LEU A 29 -0.03 3.82 -1.85
C LEU A 29 1.21 3.58 -1.01
N ASP A 30 1.13 3.93 0.27
CA ASP A 30 2.15 3.70 1.27
C ASP A 30 1.61 2.78 2.36
N LEU A 31 2.17 1.58 2.46
CA LEU A 31 1.80 0.56 3.45
C LEU A 31 3.01 0.21 4.30
N HIS A 32 2.87 0.24 5.61
CA HIS A 32 3.91 -0.23 6.52
C HIS A 32 3.51 -1.53 7.21
N PHE A 33 4.50 -2.38 7.48
CA PHE A 33 4.36 -3.63 8.19
C PHE A 33 5.43 -3.78 9.26
N GLY A 34 5.13 -4.56 10.30
CA GLY A 34 6.08 -4.93 11.33
C GLY A 34 6.00 -4.06 12.58
N GLU A 35 7.06 -4.13 13.39
CA GLU A 35 7.18 -3.36 14.62
C GLU A 35 7.40 -1.88 14.33
N ASP A 36 7.03 -1.05 15.32
CA ASP A 36 7.34 0.38 15.36
C ASP A 36 8.86 0.59 15.34
N VAL A 37 9.35 1.35 14.36
CA VAL A 37 10.74 1.78 14.30
C VAL A 37 10.81 3.29 14.11
N VAL A 38 11.73 3.92 14.83
CA VAL A 38 12.00 5.35 14.73
C VAL A 38 13.09 5.56 13.67
N VAL A 39 12.80 6.38 12.68
CA VAL A 39 13.75 6.74 11.60
C VAL A 39 13.92 8.25 11.52
N PRO A 40 15.10 8.75 11.08
CA PRO A 40 15.30 10.18 10.88
C PRO A 40 14.30 10.75 9.86
N ASP A 41 13.76 11.92 10.16
CA ASP A 41 12.90 12.68 9.25
C ASP A 41 13.45 14.08 9.04
N ARG A 42 13.37 14.57 7.79
CA ARG A 42 13.94 15.89 7.44
C ARG A 42 13.13 17.06 7.99
N ILE A 43 11.85 16.86 8.32
CA ILE A 43 10.92 17.89 8.76
C ILE A 43 10.74 17.82 10.28
N SER A 44 10.40 16.65 10.81
CA SER A 44 10.12 16.45 12.24
C SER A 44 11.34 16.03 13.07
N GLY A 45 12.50 15.80 12.43
CA GLY A 45 13.71 15.25 13.06
C GLY A 45 13.68 13.73 13.13
N GLU A 46 12.58 13.17 13.62
CA GLU A 46 12.33 11.72 13.67
C GLU A 46 10.87 11.42 13.30
N LYS A 47 10.61 10.22 12.79
CA LYS A 47 9.26 9.70 12.55
C LYS A 47 9.15 8.21 12.87
N HIS A 48 7.94 7.80 13.23
CA HIS A 48 7.58 6.41 13.48
C HIS A 48 7.07 5.75 12.20
N VAL A 49 7.60 4.57 11.88
CA VAL A 49 7.20 3.77 10.71
C VAL A 49 7.21 2.29 11.08
N GLY A 50 6.60 1.45 10.24
CA GLY A 50 6.76 0.00 10.40
C GLY A 50 8.14 -0.44 9.92
N THR A 51 8.62 -1.57 10.42
CA THR A 51 9.88 -2.22 10.02
C THR A 51 10.06 -2.30 8.50
N TYR A 52 8.99 -2.58 7.76
CA TYR A 52 8.97 -2.61 6.30
C TYR A 52 8.00 -1.56 5.75
N SER A 53 8.42 -0.84 4.71
CA SER A 53 7.53 0.05 3.92
C SER A 53 7.36 -0.49 2.51
N LEU A 54 6.13 -0.59 2.05
CA LEU A 54 5.73 -1.01 0.71
C LEU A 54 5.08 0.16 0.01
N HIS A 55 5.73 0.64 -1.04
CA HIS A 55 5.22 1.72 -1.87
C HIS A 55 4.70 1.14 -3.18
N VAL A 56 3.48 1.50 -3.58
CA VAL A 56 2.84 0.98 -4.78
C VAL A 56 2.31 2.12 -5.64
N GLN A 57 2.86 2.25 -6.85
CA GLN A 57 2.52 3.29 -7.84
C GLN A 57 2.01 2.67 -9.15
N CYS A 58 1.26 1.58 -9.03
CA CYS A 58 0.54 0.89 -10.10
C CYS A 58 -0.86 0.48 -9.59
N PRO A 59 -1.76 -0.06 -10.43
CA PRO A 59 -3.07 -0.49 -9.97
C PRO A 59 -2.99 -1.50 -8.82
N TRP A 60 -3.81 -1.29 -7.80
CA TRP A 60 -3.89 -2.15 -6.64
C TRP A 60 -5.32 -2.15 -6.08
N ARG A 61 -5.65 -3.17 -5.29
CA ARG A 61 -6.88 -3.20 -4.50
C ARG A 61 -6.69 -3.95 -3.18
N ILE A 62 -7.53 -3.59 -2.22
CA ILE A 62 -7.71 -4.33 -0.97
C ILE A 62 -9.11 -4.91 -0.98
N ILE A 63 -9.21 -6.23 -0.83
CA ILE A 63 -10.47 -6.96 -0.85
C ILE A 63 -10.59 -7.82 0.40
N ASN A 64 -11.81 -8.13 0.82
CA ASN A 64 -12.08 -9.19 1.78
C ASN A 64 -12.73 -10.37 1.04
N LEU A 65 -12.09 -11.53 1.08
CA LEU A 65 -12.51 -12.68 0.28
C LEU A 65 -13.74 -13.36 0.84
N GLU A 66 -13.79 -13.49 2.18
CA GLU A 66 -14.89 -14.15 2.88
C GLU A 66 -16.19 -13.36 2.71
N LYS A 67 -16.10 -12.02 2.75
CA LYS A 67 -17.24 -11.11 2.54
C LYS A 67 -17.52 -10.84 1.07
N GLY A 68 -16.63 -11.20 0.15
CA GLY A 68 -16.73 -10.89 -1.28
C GLY A 68 -16.79 -9.39 -1.58
N LYS A 69 -16.05 -8.57 -0.83
CA LYS A 69 -16.10 -7.10 -0.94
C LYS A 69 -14.77 -6.50 -1.37
N MET A 70 -14.82 -5.51 -2.26
CA MET A 70 -13.71 -4.58 -2.45
C MET A 70 -13.75 -3.51 -1.37
N LEU A 71 -12.70 -3.44 -0.56
CA LEU A 71 -12.59 -2.50 0.53
C LEU A 71 -11.95 -1.20 0.05
N LEU A 72 -10.85 -1.27 -0.70
CA LEU A 72 -10.17 -0.13 -1.31
C LEU A 72 -9.68 -0.46 -2.72
N GLY A 73 -9.53 0.56 -3.56
CA GLY A 73 -8.87 0.45 -4.86
C GLY A 73 -8.04 1.68 -5.18
N SER A 74 -7.05 1.53 -6.06
CA SER A 74 -6.15 2.63 -6.45
C SER A 74 -6.87 3.85 -7.05
N LEU A 75 -8.05 3.66 -7.64
CA LEU A 75 -8.86 4.77 -8.17
C LEU A 75 -9.59 5.57 -7.08
N ASP A 76 -9.64 5.07 -5.84
CA ASP A 76 -10.20 5.83 -4.70
C ASP A 76 -9.39 7.12 -4.43
N PHE A 77 -8.14 7.21 -4.90
CA PHE A 77 -7.36 8.46 -4.86
C PHE A 77 -8.03 9.59 -5.63
N TYR A 78 -8.72 9.29 -6.74
CA TYR A 78 -9.27 10.29 -7.67
C TYR A 78 -10.77 10.53 -7.48
N ALA A 79 -11.38 9.87 -6.49
CA ALA A 79 -12.78 10.09 -6.14
C ALA A 79 -12.85 10.99 -4.90
N PRO A 80 -13.78 11.97 -4.84
CA PRO A 80 -13.97 12.77 -3.63
C PRO A 80 -14.46 11.90 -2.47
N SER A 81 -14.05 12.24 -1.25
CA SER A 81 -14.59 11.61 -0.04
C SER A 81 -16.09 11.91 0.10
N THR A 82 -16.79 11.11 0.88
CA THR A 82 -18.20 11.35 1.20
C THR A 82 -18.40 12.69 1.92
N GLY A 83 -17.42 13.10 2.73
CA GLY A 83 -17.41 14.41 3.39
C GLY A 83 -17.27 15.57 2.40
N SER A 84 -16.35 15.46 1.45
CA SER A 84 -16.19 16.44 0.36
C SER A 84 -17.46 16.57 -0.46
N LEU A 85 -18.08 15.44 -0.84
CA LEU A 85 -19.32 15.40 -1.62
C LEU A 85 -20.52 16.02 -0.89
N ALA A 86 -20.53 15.98 0.45
CA ALA A 86 -21.61 16.54 1.25
C ALA A 86 -21.46 18.05 1.49
N ALA A 87 -20.32 18.65 1.14
CA ALA A 87 -20.09 20.09 1.29
C ALA A 87 -20.99 20.88 0.32
N ALA A 88 -21.59 21.96 0.80
CA ALA A 88 -22.56 22.75 0.03
C ALA A 88 -21.94 23.45 -1.20
N ASP A 89 -20.64 23.69 -1.15
CA ASP A 89 -19.82 24.36 -2.16
C ASP A 89 -18.98 23.38 -3.00
N PHE A 90 -19.25 22.07 -2.92
CA PHE A 90 -18.51 21.08 -3.69
C PHE A 90 -18.72 21.26 -5.20
N ASP A 91 -17.62 21.34 -5.96
CA ASP A 91 -17.60 21.39 -7.42
C ASP A 91 -16.63 20.34 -7.97
N TYR A 92 -17.17 19.39 -8.72
CA TYR A 92 -16.38 18.35 -9.40
C TYR A 92 -15.31 18.92 -10.34
N ASN A 93 -15.52 20.08 -10.95
CA ASN A 93 -14.55 20.68 -11.88
C ASN A 93 -13.33 21.27 -11.17
N HIS A 94 -13.45 21.56 -9.87
CA HIS A 94 -12.39 22.12 -9.04
C HIS A 94 -11.93 21.15 -7.95
N PHE A 95 -12.33 19.88 -8.02
CA PHE A 95 -11.90 18.86 -7.08
C PHE A 95 -10.41 18.57 -7.25
N ASP A 96 -9.62 18.93 -6.24
CA ASP A 96 -8.22 18.57 -6.14
C ASP A 96 -8.06 17.30 -5.29
N TRP A 97 -7.76 16.19 -5.97
CA TRP A 97 -7.63 14.88 -5.35
C TRP A 97 -6.38 14.74 -4.49
N ASP A 98 -5.37 15.60 -4.66
CA ASP A 98 -4.11 15.50 -3.91
C ASP A 98 -4.20 16.20 -2.55
N VAL A 99 -5.27 16.93 -2.27
CA VAL A 99 -5.52 17.52 -0.94
C VAL A 99 -5.74 16.40 0.09
N PRO A 100 -4.92 16.30 1.16
CA PRO A 100 -5.07 15.27 2.19
C PRO A 100 -6.45 15.31 2.85
N GLY A 101 -7.09 14.14 2.98
CA GLY A 101 -8.44 13.99 3.54
C GLY A 101 -9.57 14.31 2.54
N GLY A 102 -9.25 14.83 1.37
CA GLY A 102 -10.23 15.24 0.36
C GLY A 102 -10.80 14.09 -0.47
N ASN A 103 -10.06 12.98 -0.60
CA ASN A 103 -10.41 11.86 -1.47
C ASN A 103 -10.94 10.63 -0.71
N LEU A 104 -11.56 9.73 -1.47
CA LEU A 104 -12.24 8.54 -0.96
C LEU A 104 -11.27 7.53 -0.34
N PHE A 105 -10.03 7.48 -0.85
CA PHE A 105 -8.98 6.66 -0.24
C PHE A 105 -8.69 7.13 1.18
N ASP A 106 -8.45 8.42 1.39
CA ASP A 106 -8.09 8.97 2.71
C ASP A 106 -9.16 8.64 3.76
N GLU A 107 -10.45 8.71 3.36
CA GLU A 107 -11.58 8.32 4.21
C GLU A 107 -11.60 6.81 4.52
N LYS A 108 -11.43 5.97 3.50
CA LYS A 108 -11.59 4.51 3.63
C LYS A 108 -10.38 3.83 4.25
N ALA A 109 -9.18 4.35 4.01
CA ALA A 109 -7.92 3.81 4.51
C ALA A 109 -7.88 3.87 6.04
N GLN A 110 -8.30 5.00 6.63
CA GLN A 110 -8.41 5.15 8.08
C GLN A 110 -9.40 4.16 8.68
N LYS A 111 -10.59 4.00 8.07
CA LYS A 111 -11.62 3.06 8.53
C LYS A 111 -11.16 1.60 8.45
N TRP A 112 -10.47 1.25 7.36
CA TRP A 112 -9.91 -0.08 7.19
C TRP A 112 -8.82 -0.37 8.22
N PHE A 113 -7.87 0.56 8.39
CA PHE A 113 -6.75 0.43 9.32
C PHE A 113 -7.18 0.28 10.78
N ALA A 114 -8.21 1.03 11.21
CA ALA A 114 -8.78 0.91 12.54
C ALA A 114 -9.33 -0.50 12.86
N GLY A 115 -9.60 -1.32 11.84
CA GLY A 115 -10.06 -2.70 11.98
C GLY A 115 -8.94 -3.76 11.97
N LEU A 116 -7.66 -3.37 11.98
CA LEU A 116 -6.52 -4.29 11.81
C LEU A 116 -5.80 -4.66 13.10
N GLU A 117 -6.39 -4.41 14.27
CA GLU A 117 -5.81 -4.83 15.54
C GLU A 117 -5.52 -6.36 15.52
N HIS A 118 -4.27 -6.73 15.80
CA HIS A 118 -3.76 -8.12 15.74
C HIS A 118 -3.81 -8.81 14.37
N VAL A 119 -4.11 -8.09 13.29
CA VAL A 119 -4.10 -8.65 11.93
C VAL A 119 -2.66 -8.73 11.42
N THR A 120 -2.27 -9.91 10.95
CA THR A 120 -0.93 -10.19 10.44
C THR A 120 -0.97 -10.75 9.04
N VAL A 121 0.14 -10.63 8.32
CA VAL A 121 0.30 -11.24 7.00
C VAL A 121 0.48 -12.75 7.15
N VAL A 122 -0.39 -13.54 6.52
CA VAL A 122 -0.31 -15.01 6.53
C VAL A 122 0.35 -15.57 5.26
N ALA A 123 0.29 -14.83 4.15
CA ALA A 123 1.03 -15.17 2.94
C ALA A 123 1.39 -13.91 2.16
N ALA A 124 2.58 -13.89 1.57
CA ALA A 124 3.00 -12.87 0.62
C ALA A 124 3.69 -13.55 -0.56
N ARG A 125 3.25 -13.25 -1.79
CA ARG A 125 3.73 -13.89 -3.02
C ARG A 125 3.84 -12.85 -4.13
N MET A 126 4.76 -13.09 -5.05
CA MET A 126 4.93 -12.32 -6.27
C MET A 126 4.96 -13.28 -7.45
N ASN A 127 4.30 -12.95 -8.56
CA ASN A 127 4.34 -13.75 -9.77
C ASN A 127 5.50 -13.33 -10.70
N ARG A 128 5.60 -13.94 -11.88
CA ARG A 128 6.67 -13.65 -12.85
C ARG A 128 6.56 -12.29 -13.54
N PHE A 129 5.40 -11.65 -13.49
CA PHE A 129 5.13 -10.32 -14.07
C PHE A 129 5.34 -9.21 -13.04
N GLY A 130 5.64 -9.56 -11.79
CA GLY A 130 5.80 -8.60 -10.71
C GLY A 130 4.51 -8.29 -9.96
N ASP A 131 3.37 -8.86 -10.34
CA ASP A 131 2.15 -8.76 -9.53
C ASP A 131 2.41 -9.37 -8.16
N ALA A 132 1.88 -8.74 -7.13
CA ALA A 132 2.03 -9.19 -5.77
C ALA A 132 0.67 -9.40 -5.09
N ARG A 133 0.66 -10.39 -4.20
CA ARG A 133 -0.49 -10.72 -3.37
C ARG A 133 -0.05 -10.91 -1.93
N ILE A 134 -0.72 -10.22 -1.02
CA ILE A 134 -0.49 -10.29 0.42
C ILE A 134 -1.82 -10.64 1.10
N ASP A 135 -1.90 -11.82 1.69
CA ASP A 135 -3.04 -12.34 2.43
C ASP A 135 -2.89 -12.00 3.91
N LEU A 136 -3.95 -11.47 4.52
CA LEU A 136 -4.02 -11.12 5.94
C LEU A 136 -4.85 -12.15 6.72
N SER A 137 -4.59 -12.24 8.04
CA SER A 137 -5.22 -13.22 8.92
C SER A 137 -6.73 -13.02 9.13
N ASN A 138 -7.27 -11.86 8.79
CA ASN A 138 -8.70 -11.53 8.88
C ASN A 138 -9.48 -11.77 7.56
N GLY A 139 -8.86 -12.43 6.58
CA GLY A 139 -9.46 -12.69 5.26
C GLY A 139 -9.35 -11.53 4.27
N ASP A 140 -8.73 -10.41 4.67
CA ASP A 140 -8.36 -9.34 3.75
C ASP A 140 -7.17 -9.76 2.87
N ARG A 141 -7.11 -9.17 1.68
CA ARG A 141 -6.04 -9.38 0.70
C ARG A 141 -5.70 -8.07 0.01
N ILE A 142 -4.41 -7.79 -0.08
CA ILE A 142 -3.84 -6.73 -0.91
C ILE A 142 -3.37 -7.38 -2.21
N GLU A 143 -3.83 -6.85 -3.35
CA GLU A 143 -3.43 -7.27 -4.69
C GLU A 143 -2.83 -6.09 -5.43
N ILE A 144 -1.67 -6.29 -6.04
CA ILE A 144 -0.89 -5.31 -6.79
C ILE A 144 -0.73 -5.85 -8.21
N PHE A 145 -1.03 -5.03 -9.20
CA PHE A 145 -1.02 -5.41 -10.61
C PHE A 145 -0.04 -4.55 -11.37
N VAL A 146 1.03 -5.16 -11.88
CA VAL A 146 1.95 -4.51 -12.80
C VAL A 146 1.25 -4.38 -14.14
N THR A 147 1.01 -3.14 -14.56
CA THR A 147 0.36 -2.83 -15.84
C THR A 147 1.23 -2.01 -16.77
N ALA A 148 2.46 -1.67 -16.34
CA ALA A 148 3.41 -0.93 -17.13
C ALA A 148 4.23 -1.88 -18.02
N THR A 149 4.47 -1.43 -19.25
CA THR A 149 5.36 -2.09 -20.23
C THR A 149 6.55 -1.21 -20.60
N ASP A 150 6.74 -0.10 -19.87
CA ASP A 150 7.94 0.71 -19.91
C ASP A 150 8.85 0.37 -18.71
N ASP A 151 9.96 1.08 -18.56
CA ASP A 151 10.88 0.92 -17.42
C ASP A 151 10.41 1.69 -16.17
N GLY A 152 9.13 2.07 -16.12
CA GLY A 152 8.53 2.77 -14.99
C GLY A 152 8.49 1.91 -13.73
N GLU A 153 8.85 2.51 -12.59
CA GLU A 153 8.75 1.84 -11.30
C GLU A 153 7.28 1.60 -10.93
N CYS A 154 6.93 0.34 -10.68
CA CYS A 154 5.57 -0.07 -10.31
C CYS A 154 5.39 -0.12 -8.79
N TRP A 155 6.34 -0.73 -8.08
CA TRP A 155 6.31 -0.80 -6.62
C TRP A 155 7.68 -1.18 -6.06
N ARG A 156 7.88 -0.86 -4.77
CA ARG A 156 9.11 -1.17 -4.05
C ARG A 156 8.87 -1.50 -2.58
N LEU A 157 9.75 -2.33 -2.03
CA LEU A 157 9.77 -2.71 -0.62
C LEU A 157 11.06 -2.21 0.03
N PHE A 158 10.95 -1.61 1.21
CA PHE A 158 12.05 -1.13 2.03
C PHE A 158 12.18 -1.91 3.33
N LEU A 159 13.40 -1.92 3.87
CA LEU A 159 13.66 -2.08 5.29
C LEU A 159 13.87 -0.68 5.88
N SER A 160 12.92 -0.22 6.68
CA SER A 160 12.77 1.19 7.03
C SER A 160 13.93 1.71 7.88
N ALA A 161 14.34 0.96 8.90
CA ALA A 161 15.42 1.34 9.82
C ALA A 161 16.75 1.61 9.10
N GLU A 162 17.02 0.89 8.02
CA GLU A 162 18.26 1.01 7.23
C GLU A 162 18.08 1.88 5.99
N SER A 163 16.87 2.43 5.77
CA SER A 163 16.49 3.10 4.51
C SER A 163 16.88 2.30 3.26
N THR A 164 16.89 0.97 3.38
CA THR A 164 17.49 0.08 2.37
C THR A 164 16.39 -0.51 1.51
N ILE A 165 16.49 -0.28 0.20
CA ILE A 165 15.61 -0.89 -0.79
C ILE A 165 15.83 -2.40 -0.80
N GLN A 166 14.80 -3.13 -0.38
CA GLN A 166 14.76 -4.58 -0.49
C GLN A 166 14.30 -4.97 -1.89
N LEU A 167 13.28 -4.37 -2.48
CA LEU A 167 12.83 -4.81 -3.80
C LEU A 167 12.36 -3.60 -4.58
N VAL A 168 12.63 -3.59 -5.88
CA VAL A 168 11.98 -2.69 -6.83
C VAL A 168 11.48 -3.55 -7.97
N VAL A 169 10.25 -3.30 -8.38
CA VAL A 169 9.60 -3.92 -9.53
C VAL A 169 9.29 -2.82 -10.52
N TYR A 170 9.77 -3.01 -11.74
CA TYR A 170 9.56 -2.14 -12.88
C TYR A 170 8.54 -2.77 -13.83
N GLY A 171 8.02 -1.97 -14.76
CA GLY A 171 7.33 -2.50 -15.93
C GLY A 171 8.27 -3.33 -16.81
N ASP A 172 7.68 -4.11 -17.71
CA ASP A 172 8.42 -4.97 -18.63
C ASP A 172 8.62 -4.22 -19.95
N ALA A 173 9.72 -3.46 -20.05
CA ALA A 173 10.20 -2.91 -21.31
C ALA A 173 11.00 -3.97 -22.05
N ASP A 174 10.61 -4.28 -23.30
CA ASP A 174 11.34 -5.19 -24.21
C ASP A 174 12.83 -4.81 -24.37
#